data_AF-A0A3A5W2T5-F1
#
_entry.id   AF-A0A3A5W2T5-F1
#
_cell.length_a   1.000
_cell.length_b   1.000
_cell.length_c   1.000
_cell.angle_alpha   90.00
_cell.angle_beta   90.00
_cell.angle_gamma   90.00
#
_symmetry.space_group_name_H-M   'P 1'
#
loop_
_entity.id
_entity.type
_entity.pdbx_description
1 polymer ?
#
loop_
_entity_poly.entity_id
_entity_poly.type
_entity_poly.pdbx_seq_one_letter_code
_entity_poly.pdbx_strand_id
1 'polypeptide(L)'
;MELRDFSKRGWTRVKLESRASVALFPIAWGLLPIAFGWLMWFTGTNVDWVPYLGVAGMLLIMMGGLAGLSSRMGSLGATRVGIGLFCVTFSIVAWALVSQGSFPTVGGLVFSSAAVIALVKGLDVVFKDGGYVFERPWNPKVRLPVDSLLGWEIKTTRFNQQSMAVKRFGSNQFVTIYGRMVNNDAYLCFDVLGCIDKNEFESLKFTIDLDGFDEAMNDAEE
;
A
#
# COMPACT_ATOMS: atom_id res chain seq x y z
N MET A 1 -4.31 -23.67 -4.13
CA MET A 1 -3.39 -23.35 -5.24
C MET A 1 -2.02 -23.24 -4.62
N GLU A 2 -1.06 -24.09 -5.02
CA GLU A 2 0.26 -24.13 -4.38
C GLU A 2 1.21 -23.11 -5.03
N LEU A 3 2.19 -22.64 -4.26
CA LEU A 3 3.28 -21.80 -4.81
C LEU A 3 4.01 -22.46 -5.98
N ARG A 4 4.05 -23.79 -6.02
CA ARG A 4 4.69 -24.59 -7.07
C ARG A 4 3.94 -24.51 -8.40
N ASP A 5 2.64 -24.27 -8.38
CA ASP A 5 1.81 -24.21 -9.59
C ASP A 5 2.20 -23.00 -10.45
N PHE A 6 2.54 -21.88 -9.82
CA PHE A 6 3.09 -20.70 -10.48
C PHE A 6 4.42 -21.02 -11.19
N SER A 7 5.37 -21.62 -10.47
CA SER A 7 6.69 -21.93 -11.05
C SER A 7 6.63 -22.91 -12.23
N LYS A 8 5.69 -23.86 -12.22
CA LYS A 8 5.49 -24.81 -13.32
C LYS A 8 4.98 -24.14 -14.60
N ARG A 9 4.29 -23.01 -14.49
CA ARG A 9 3.67 -22.27 -15.60
C ARG A 9 4.43 -20.98 -15.95
N GLY A 10 5.74 -20.97 -15.71
CA GLY A 10 6.64 -19.89 -16.10
C GLY A 10 6.56 -18.61 -15.25
N TRP A 11 5.83 -18.63 -14.13
CA TRP A 11 5.79 -17.49 -13.21
C TRP A 11 6.97 -17.55 -12.24
N THR A 12 7.71 -16.46 -12.18
CA THR A 12 8.88 -16.29 -11.31
C THR A 12 8.51 -15.46 -10.09
N ARG A 13 8.90 -15.91 -8.90
CA ARG A 13 8.66 -15.13 -7.69
C ARG A 13 9.67 -13.99 -7.60
N VAL A 14 9.18 -12.76 -7.48
CA VAL A 14 10.02 -11.59 -7.26
C VAL A 14 10.03 -11.24 -5.78
N LYS A 15 11.24 -11.14 -5.23
CA LYS A 15 11.44 -10.70 -3.85
C LYS A 15 11.39 -9.18 -3.82
N LEU A 16 10.29 -8.63 -3.33
CA LEU A 16 10.22 -7.20 -3.05
C LEU A 16 11.19 -6.85 -1.93
N GLU A 17 12.11 -5.93 -2.20
CA GLU A 17 12.90 -5.32 -1.13
C GLU A 17 11.98 -4.46 -0.27
N SER A 18 11.83 -4.84 0.99
CA SER A 18 11.11 -4.03 1.97
C SER A 18 11.86 -2.71 2.16
N ARG A 19 11.32 -1.63 1.61
CA ARG A 19 11.81 -0.25 1.83
C ARG A 19 11.24 0.35 3.11
N ALA A 20 11.05 -0.46 4.15
CA ALA A 20 10.49 -0.02 5.42
C ALA A 20 11.31 1.13 6.05
N SER A 21 12.64 1.12 5.90
CA SER A 21 13.53 2.19 6.38
C SER A 21 13.20 3.56 5.76
N VAL A 22 12.84 3.60 4.47
CA VAL A 22 12.48 4.83 3.74
C VAL A 22 11.18 5.44 4.27
N ALA A 23 10.28 4.60 4.78
CA ALA A 23 9.02 5.03 5.37
C ALA A 23 9.14 5.41 6.85
N LEU A 24 9.89 4.61 7.62
CA LEU A 24 10.04 4.79 9.06
C LEU A 24 10.87 6.03 9.40
N PHE A 25 11.83 6.41 8.55
CA PHE A 25 12.70 7.55 8.82
C PHE A 25 11.91 8.88 8.88
N PRO A 26 11.10 9.28 7.87
CA PRO A 26 10.28 10.48 7.98
C PRO A 26 9.25 10.41 9.13
N ILE A 27 8.69 9.23 9.43
CA ILE A 27 7.75 9.06 10.55
C ILE A 27 8.45 9.36 11.88
N ALA A 28 9.65 8.82 12.09
CA ALA A 28 10.44 9.07 13.30
C ALA A 28 10.79 10.55 13.43
N TRP A 29 11.17 11.21 12.33
CA TRP A 29 11.42 12.65 12.32
C TRP A 29 10.17 13.49 12.56
N GLY A 30 9.00 13.05 12.11
CA GLY A 30 7.73 13.73 12.36
C GLY A 30 7.20 13.54 13.79
N LEU A 31 7.58 12.45 14.48
CA LEU A 31 7.29 12.25 15.89
C LEU A 31 8.01 13.25 16.80
N LEU A 32 9.20 13.71 16.43
CA LEU A 32 9.98 14.66 17.22
C LEU A 32 9.23 15.99 17.43
N PRO A 33 8.75 16.70 16.38
CA PRO A 33 7.92 17.90 16.55
C PRO A 33 6.67 17.68 17.40
N ILE A 34 6.00 16.52 17.28
CA ILE A 34 4.81 16.21 18.10
C ILE A 34 5.19 16.05 19.57
N ALA A 35 6.29 15.35 19.87
CA ALA A 35 6.79 15.18 21.23
C ALA A 35 7.22 16.53 21.84
N PHE A 36 7.89 17.39 21.08
CA PHE A 36 8.19 18.76 21.51
C PHE A 36 6.92 19.59 21.74
N GLY A 37 5.90 19.44 20.89
CA GLY A 37 4.60 20.07 21.07
C GLY A 37 3.93 19.69 22.40
N TRP A 38 3.99 18.39 22.77
CA TRP A 38 3.52 17.92 24.09
C TRP A 38 4.30 18.54 25.24
N LEU A 39 5.63 18.60 25.14
CA LEU A 39 6.49 19.19 26.18
C LEU A 39 6.20 20.69 26.36
N MET A 40 6.15 21.45 25.26
CA MET A 40 5.86 22.88 25.27
C MET A 40 4.48 23.19 25.83
N TRP A 41 3.48 22.37 25.49
CA TRP A 41 2.14 22.50 26.05
C TRP A 41 2.12 22.22 27.56
N PHE A 42 2.81 21.17 28.03
CA PHE A 42 2.87 20.82 29.45
C PHE A 42 3.63 21.84 30.30
N THR A 43 4.73 22.38 29.79
CA THR A 43 5.56 23.37 30.50
C THR A 43 5.06 24.80 30.35
N GLY A 44 4.05 25.04 29.49
CA GLY A 44 3.57 26.39 29.16
C GLY A 44 4.61 27.27 28.47
N THR A 45 5.69 26.69 27.96
CA THR A 45 6.81 27.45 27.35
C THR A 45 6.69 27.43 25.83
N ASN A 46 6.81 28.60 25.18
CA ASN A 46 6.80 28.74 23.71
C ASN A 46 5.54 28.13 23.05
N VAL A 47 4.37 28.23 23.70
CA VAL A 47 3.12 27.62 23.25
C VAL A 47 2.71 28.09 21.85
N ASP A 48 3.09 29.32 21.47
CA ASP A 48 2.83 29.90 20.14
C ASP A 48 3.48 29.11 18.99
N TRP A 49 4.55 28.35 19.27
CA TRP A 49 5.25 27.53 18.27
C TRP A 49 4.62 26.14 18.08
N VAL A 50 3.78 25.69 19.02
CA VAL A 50 3.18 24.36 19.01
C VAL A 50 2.38 24.07 17.74
N PRO A 51 1.56 24.99 17.19
CA PRO A 51 0.82 24.73 15.95
C PRO A 51 1.74 24.46 14.75
N TYR A 52 2.85 25.20 14.64
CA TYR A 52 3.82 25.04 13.55
C TYR A 52 4.56 23.70 13.63
N LEU A 53 4.98 23.31 14.84
CA LEU A 53 5.56 21.98 15.09
C LEU A 53 4.57 20.87 14.77
N GLY A 54 3.30 21.06 15.13
CA GLY A 54 2.21 20.14 14.80
C GLY A 54 2.04 19.92 13.29
N VAL A 55 1.94 20.99 12.50
CA VAL A 55 1.85 20.90 11.03
C VAL A 55 3.10 20.23 10.45
N ALA A 56 4.30 20.69 10.84
CA ALA A 56 5.55 20.14 10.33
C ALA A 56 5.70 18.64 10.63
N GLY A 57 5.38 18.23 11.86
CA GLY A 57 5.40 16.83 12.26
C GLY A 57 4.44 15.98 11.43
N MET A 58 3.20 16.43 11.27
CA MET A 58 2.20 15.68 10.49
C MET A 58 2.54 15.60 9.00
N LEU A 59 3.17 16.61 8.41
CA LEU A 59 3.65 16.56 7.03
C LEU A 59 4.75 15.50 6.85
N LEU A 60 5.72 15.43 7.77
CA LEU A 60 6.76 14.40 7.75
C LEU A 60 6.18 12.99 7.92
N ILE A 61 5.20 12.83 8.81
CA ILE A 61 4.47 11.57 8.98
C ILE A 61 3.70 11.19 7.70
N MET A 62 3.07 12.16 7.03
CA MET A 62 2.38 11.94 5.75
C MET A 62 3.37 11.49 4.66
N MET A 63 4.54 12.14 4.56
CA MET A 63 5.59 11.74 3.64
C MET A 63 6.06 10.31 3.89
N GLY A 64 6.29 9.93 5.15
CA GLY A 64 6.68 8.57 5.51
C GLY A 64 5.60 7.53 5.22
N GLY A 65 4.33 7.89 5.46
CA GLY A 65 3.17 7.09 5.07
C GLY A 65 3.15 6.80 3.57
N LEU A 66 3.25 7.84 2.73
CA LEU A 66 3.28 7.69 1.27
C LEU A 66 4.49 6.91 0.78
N ALA A 67 5.67 7.15 1.37
CA ALA A 67 6.88 6.41 1.05
C ALA A 67 6.74 4.91 1.35
N GLY A 68 6.13 4.53 2.48
CA GLY A 68 5.86 3.12 2.81
C GLY A 68 4.95 2.43 1.80
N LEU A 69 3.97 3.17 1.26
CA LEU A 69 3.00 2.65 0.30
C LEU A 69 3.54 2.52 -1.11
N SER A 70 4.52 3.36 -1.48
CA SER A 70 5.18 3.30 -2.78
C SER A 70 5.88 1.95 -3.06
N SER A 71 6.12 1.14 -2.01
CA SER A 71 6.75 -0.17 -2.14
C SER A 71 5.82 -1.27 -2.72
N ARG A 72 4.50 -1.05 -2.74
CA ARG A 72 3.50 -2.07 -3.12
C ARG A 72 2.40 -1.48 -3.98
N MET A 73 2.25 -2.01 -5.18
CA MET A 73 1.19 -1.62 -6.11
C MET A 73 -0.17 -1.97 -5.48
N GLY A 74 -1.03 -0.97 -5.27
CA GLY A 74 -2.35 -1.18 -4.71
C GLY A 74 -2.46 -1.19 -3.19
N SER A 75 -1.37 -0.98 -2.43
CA SER A 75 -1.40 -0.86 -0.95
C SER A 75 -2.38 0.20 -0.43
N LEU A 76 -2.64 1.25 -1.22
CA LEU A 76 -3.69 2.25 -0.97
C LEU A 76 -5.11 1.67 -0.93
N GLY A 77 -5.32 0.50 -1.51
CA GLY A 77 -6.59 -0.24 -1.48
C GLY A 77 -6.87 -0.90 -0.12
N ALA A 78 -5.87 -1.03 0.76
CA ALA A 78 -6.08 -1.56 2.10
C ALA A 78 -6.80 -0.51 2.97
N THR A 79 -7.97 -0.88 3.51
CA THR A 79 -8.81 0.06 4.26
C THR A 79 -8.09 0.64 5.49
N ARG A 80 -7.27 -0.15 6.18
CA ARG A 80 -6.51 0.33 7.35
C ARG A 80 -5.48 1.41 6.99
N VAL A 81 -4.83 1.26 5.85
CA VAL A 81 -3.90 2.27 5.31
C VAL A 81 -4.66 3.55 4.96
N GLY A 82 -5.79 3.41 4.25
CA GLY A 82 -6.62 4.56 3.86
C GLY A 82 -7.11 5.37 5.06
N ILE A 83 -7.59 4.70 6.11
CA ILE A 83 -8.00 5.36 7.36
C ILE A 83 -6.81 6.09 8.01
N GLY A 84 -5.63 5.46 8.08
CA GLY A 84 -4.44 6.08 8.65
C GLY A 84 -4.02 7.36 7.93
N LEU A 85 -3.95 7.33 6.59
CA LEU A 85 -3.65 8.51 5.77
C LEU A 85 -4.70 9.60 5.94
N PHE A 86 -5.99 9.22 5.95
CA PHE A 86 -7.09 10.15 6.16
C PHE A 86 -6.99 10.87 7.51
N CYS A 87 -6.73 10.13 8.60
CA CYS A 87 -6.53 10.71 9.93
C CYS A 87 -5.34 11.68 9.96
N VAL A 88 -4.26 11.37 9.23
CA VAL A 88 -3.08 12.24 9.13
C VAL A 88 -3.43 13.54 8.39
N THR A 89 -4.15 13.47 7.26
CA THR A 89 -4.60 14.66 6.54
C THR A 89 -5.52 15.53 7.39
N PHE A 90 -6.48 14.92 8.10
CA PHE A 90 -7.33 15.65 9.04
C PHE A 90 -6.54 16.28 10.18
N SER A 91 -5.44 15.66 10.61
CA SER A 91 -4.59 16.22 11.68
C SER A 91 -3.87 17.47 11.21
N ILE A 92 -3.45 17.54 9.94
CA ILE A 92 -2.89 18.76 9.34
C ILE A 92 -3.92 19.88 9.36
N VAL A 93 -5.17 19.58 8.98
CA VAL A 93 -6.28 20.55 9.04
C VAL A 93 -6.57 20.99 10.47
N ALA A 94 -6.59 20.05 11.43
CA ALA A 94 -6.78 20.36 12.83
C ALA A 94 -5.72 21.36 13.33
N TRP A 95 -4.45 21.18 12.96
CA TRP A 95 -3.39 22.11 13.31
C TRP A 95 -3.55 23.50 12.66
N ALA A 96 -4.05 23.57 11.42
CA ALA A 96 -4.41 24.84 10.80
C ALA A 96 -5.56 25.56 11.54
N LEU A 97 -6.49 24.81 12.13
CA LEU A 97 -7.55 25.37 12.98
C LEU A 97 -7.01 25.83 14.34
N VAL A 98 -6.04 25.10 14.93
CA VAL A 98 -5.36 25.55 16.15
C VAL A 98 -4.64 26.88 15.91
N SER A 99 -3.95 27.05 14.78
CA SER A 99 -3.26 28.32 14.47
C SER A 99 -4.21 29.51 14.30
N GLN A 100 -5.48 29.25 14.00
CA GLN A 100 -6.53 30.28 13.88
C GLN A 100 -7.26 30.53 15.21
N GLY A 101 -6.95 29.79 16.27
CA GLY A 101 -7.66 29.86 17.56
C GLY A 101 -9.04 29.17 17.55
N SER A 102 -9.40 28.50 16.47
CA SER A 102 -10.71 27.83 16.29
C SER A 102 -10.75 26.40 16.86
N PHE A 103 -9.60 25.87 17.30
CA PHE A 103 -9.49 24.52 17.86
C PHE A 103 -8.46 24.49 19.00
N PRO A 104 -8.71 23.78 20.12
CA PRO A 104 -7.78 23.74 21.23
C PRO A 104 -6.50 22.95 20.88
N THR A 105 -5.35 23.46 21.33
CA THR A 105 -4.03 22.83 21.13
C THR A 105 -3.97 21.39 21.63
N VAL A 106 -4.61 21.10 22.77
CA VAL A 106 -4.70 19.73 23.33
C VAL A 106 -5.41 18.79 22.37
N GLY A 107 -6.49 19.26 21.74
CA GLY A 107 -7.20 18.50 20.72
C GLY A 107 -6.29 18.15 19.55
N GLY A 108 -5.48 19.12 19.09
CA GLY A 108 -4.49 18.91 18.02
C GLY A 108 -3.44 17.86 18.38
N LEU A 109 -2.90 17.92 19.60
CA LEU A 109 -1.90 16.96 20.11
C LEU A 109 -2.47 15.54 20.25
N VAL A 110 -3.66 15.40 20.83
CA VAL A 110 -4.30 14.09 20.99
C VAL A 110 -4.66 13.49 19.63
N PHE A 111 -5.24 14.30 18.74
CA PHE A 111 -5.66 13.84 17.43
C PHE A 111 -4.49 13.43 16.54
N SER A 112 -3.41 14.23 16.52
CA SER A 112 -2.17 13.88 15.81
C SER A 112 -1.54 12.60 16.34
N SER A 113 -1.48 12.43 17.66
CA SER A 113 -0.96 11.19 18.28
C SER A 113 -1.78 9.96 17.87
N ALA A 114 -3.12 10.07 17.88
CA ALA A 114 -4.01 9.01 17.45
C ALA A 114 -3.86 8.69 15.94
N ALA A 115 -3.71 9.73 15.11
CA ALA A 115 -3.49 9.57 13.67
C ALA A 115 -2.19 8.83 13.35
N VAL A 116 -1.10 9.11 14.09
CA VAL A 116 0.15 8.37 13.95
C VAL A 116 -0.04 6.89 14.26
N ILE A 117 -0.72 6.56 15.36
CA ILE A 117 -1.00 5.16 15.73
C ILE A 117 -1.82 4.47 14.63
N ALA A 118 -2.85 5.14 14.10
CA ALA A 118 -3.66 4.62 13.02
C ALA A 118 -2.82 4.35 11.75
N LEU A 119 -1.96 5.29 11.35
CA LEU A 119 -1.07 5.12 10.21
C LEU A 119 -0.08 3.97 10.41
N VAL A 120 0.60 3.90 11.56
CA VAL A 120 1.56 2.83 11.85
C VAL A 120 0.89 1.47 11.82
N LYS A 121 -0.32 1.33 12.40
CA LYS A 121 -1.11 0.09 12.31
C LYS A 121 -1.56 -0.23 10.87
N GLY A 122 -1.82 0.79 10.05
CA GLY A 122 -2.09 0.61 8.63
C GLY A 122 -0.87 0.10 7.86
N LEU A 123 0.29 0.71 8.09
CA LEU A 123 1.56 0.32 7.47
C LEU A 123 2.03 -1.08 7.92
N ASP A 124 1.71 -1.49 9.14
CA ASP A 124 2.02 -2.83 9.65
C ASP A 124 1.43 -3.93 8.76
N VAL A 125 0.26 -3.71 8.14
CA VAL A 125 -0.34 -4.62 7.15
C VAL A 125 0.57 -4.79 5.93
N VAL A 126 1.22 -3.71 5.51
CA VAL A 126 2.09 -3.69 4.32
C VAL A 126 3.46 -4.28 4.66
N PHE A 127 4.00 -3.97 5.84
CA PHE A 127 5.33 -4.44 6.26
C PHE A 127 5.36 -5.90 6.69
N LYS A 128 4.27 -6.41 7.28
CA LYS A 128 4.15 -7.84 7.65
C LYS A 128 3.70 -8.74 6.50
N ASP A 129 3.42 -8.17 5.34
CA ASP A 129 3.06 -8.97 4.17
C ASP A 129 4.23 -9.83 3.69
N GLY A 130 3.95 -11.10 3.41
CA GLY A 130 4.92 -12.13 3.04
C GLY A 130 5.54 -11.97 1.66
N GLY A 131 5.15 -10.97 0.87
CA GLY A 131 5.82 -10.66 -0.40
C GLY A 131 5.59 -11.72 -1.45
N TYR A 132 4.32 -12.05 -1.68
CA TYR A 132 3.90 -12.99 -2.71
C TYR A 132 3.62 -12.24 -4.01
N VAL A 133 4.71 -11.89 -4.70
CA VAL A 133 4.65 -11.32 -6.06
C VAL A 133 5.22 -12.31 -7.05
N PHE A 134 4.44 -12.62 -8.07
CA PHE A 134 4.84 -13.47 -9.17
C PHE A 134 4.82 -12.68 -10.47
N GLU A 135 5.78 -12.96 -11.33
CA GLU A 135 5.94 -12.23 -12.58
C GLU A 135 6.24 -13.19 -13.72
N ARG A 136 5.65 -12.88 -14.88
CA ARG A 136 5.82 -13.65 -16.10
C ARG A 136 6.02 -12.69 -17.28
N PRO A 137 6.94 -12.97 -18.22
CA PRO A 137 7.01 -12.23 -19.47
C PRO A 137 5.66 -12.23 -20.19
N TRP A 138 5.23 -11.08 -20.69
CA TRP A 138 3.90 -10.93 -21.30
C TRP A 138 3.97 -10.06 -22.55
N ASN A 139 3.32 -10.47 -23.62
CA ASN A 139 3.24 -9.67 -24.83
C ASN A 139 2.15 -8.58 -24.64
N PRO A 140 2.48 -7.26 -24.72
CA PRO A 140 1.52 -6.18 -24.50
C PRO A 140 0.33 -6.16 -25.46
N LYS A 141 0.46 -6.82 -26.62
CA LYS A 141 -0.62 -6.95 -27.62
C LYS A 141 -1.68 -7.96 -27.19
N VAL A 142 -1.31 -8.91 -26.33
CA VAL A 142 -2.19 -9.96 -25.82
C VAL A 142 -3.06 -9.39 -24.73
N ARG A 143 -4.37 -9.58 -24.88
CA ARG A 143 -5.35 -9.15 -23.89
C ARG A 143 -5.36 -10.13 -22.71
N LEU A 144 -5.69 -9.61 -21.55
CA LEU A 144 -5.90 -10.42 -20.35
C LEU A 144 -7.04 -11.42 -20.60
N PRO A 145 -6.85 -12.74 -20.38
CA PRO A 145 -7.89 -13.74 -20.57
C PRO A 145 -8.96 -13.58 -19.50
N VAL A 146 -10.08 -12.98 -19.89
CA VAL A 146 -11.20 -12.65 -18.98
C VAL A 146 -11.87 -13.92 -18.45
N ASP A 147 -12.00 -14.94 -19.29
CA ASP A 147 -12.66 -16.20 -18.95
C ASP A 147 -11.89 -16.98 -17.87
N SER A 148 -10.58 -16.77 -17.78
CA SER A 148 -9.70 -17.34 -16.75
C SER A 148 -9.76 -16.61 -15.40
N LEU A 149 -10.48 -15.49 -15.31
CA LEU A 149 -10.55 -14.60 -14.15
C LEU A 149 -11.97 -14.54 -13.55
N LEU A 150 -12.59 -15.70 -13.36
CA LEU A 150 -13.93 -15.80 -12.77
C LEU A 150 -13.98 -15.21 -11.35
N GLY A 151 -14.87 -14.24 -11.14
CA GLY A 151 -15.05 -13.57 -9.85
C GLY A 151 -14.02 -12.47 -9.54
N TRP A 152 -13.25 -12.05 -10.54
CA TRP A 152 -12.36 -10.89 -10.45
C TRP A 152 -13.07 -9.62 -10.96
N GLU A 153 -12.72 -8.49 -10.38
CA GLU A 153 -13.09 -7.18 -10.88
C GLU A 153 -12.08 -6.76 -11.97
N ILE A 154 -12.50 -6.82 -13.23
CA ILE A 154 -11.66 -6.51 -14.38
C ILE A 154 -11.84 -5.03 -14.74
N LYS A 155 -10.75 -4.26 -14.65
CA LYS A 155 -10.74 -2.83 -14.99
C LYS A 155 -10.34 -2.58 -16.43
N THR A 156 -9.34 -3.33 -16.91
CA THR A 156 -8.89 -3.27 -18.30
C THR A 156 -8.34 -4.62 -18.72
N THR A 157 -8.63 -5.01 -19.96
CA THR A 157 -8.07 -6.20 -20.60
C THR A 157 -6.81 -5.89 -21.39
N ARG A 158 -6.53 -4.62 -21.70
CA ARG A 158 -5.29 -4.19 -22.36
C ARG A 158 -4.17 -4.07 -21.34
N PHE A 159 -2.95 -4.40 -21.77
CA PHE A 159 -1.75 -4.21 -20.97
C PHE A 159 -1.69 -2.77 -20.44
N ASN A 160 -1.59 -2.66 -19.12
CA ASN A 160 -1.50 -1.38 -18.43
C ASN A 160 -0.57 -1.54 -17.24
N GLN A 161 0.24 -0.53 -16.96
CA GLN A 161 1.08 -0.51 -15.77
C GLN A 161 0.28 -0.27 -14.48
N GLN A 162 -0.98 0.17 -14.61
CA GLN A 162 -1.95 0.23 -13.53
C GLN A 162 -2.68 -1.11 -13.34
N SER A 163 -3.43 -1.20 -12.24
CA SER A 163 -4.27 -2.36 -11.92
C SER A 163 -5.21 -2.74 -13.09
N MET A 164 -4.98 -3.94 -13.64
CA MET A 164 -5.76 -4.51 -14.75
C MET A 164 -6.94 -5.33 -14.25
N ALA A 165 -6.72 -6.15 -13.23
CA ALA A 165 -7.75 -6.91 -12.53
C ALA A 165 -7.46 -6.96 -11.03
N VAL A 166 -8.51 -6.99 -10.22
CA VAL A 166 -8.41 -7.09 -8.76
C VAL A 166 -9.38 -8.14 -8.25
N LYS A 167 -8.94 -8.92 -7.27
CA LYS A 167 -9.86 -9.75 -6.48
C LYS A 167 -9.66 -9.49 -5.01
N ARG A 168 -10.76 -9.20 -4.31
CA ARG A 168 -10.76 -8.91 -2.87
C ARG A 168 -11.22 -10.14 -2.09
N PHE A 169 -10.47 -10.48 -1.06
CA PHE A 169 -10.81 -11.53 -0.09
C PHE A 169 -11.25 -10.94 1.26
N GLY A 170 -10.80 -9.71 1.55
CA GLY A 170 -11.22 -8.92 2.71
C GLY A 170 -10.83 -7.46 2.56
N SER A 171 -11.03 -6.67 3.61
CA SER A 171 -10.75 -5.22 3.60
C SER A 171 -9.27 -4.86 3.45
N ASN A 172 -8.36 -5.80 3.77
CA ASN A 172 -6.92 -5.62 3.70
C ASN A 172 -6.21 -6.78 2.98
N GLN A 173 -6.97 -7.68 2.35
CA GLN A 173 -6.44 -8.85 1.66
C GLN A 173 -7.03 -8.90 0.25
N PHE A 174 -6.18 -8.72 -0.74
CA PHE A 174 -6.58 -8.69 -2.13
C PHE A 174 -5.41 -9.02 -3.02
N VAL A 175 -5.74 -9.38 -4.25
CA VAL A 175 -4.77 -9.67 -5.30
C VAL A 175 -4.99 -8.70 -6.44
N THR A 176 -3.90 -8.19 -6.98
CA THR A 176 -3.91 -7.31 -8.14
C THR A 176 -3.05 -7.90 -9.25
N ILE A 177 -3.59 -7.89 -10.46
CA ILE A 177 -2.84 -8.13 -11.69
C ILE A 177 -2.55 -6.78 -12.33
N TYR A 178 -1.30 -6.55 -12.71
CA TYR A 178 -0.86 -5.34 -13.40
C TYR A 178 0.34 -5.62 -14.30
N GLY A 179 0.56 -4.80 -15.30
CA GLY A 179 1.75 -4.86 -16.15
C GLY A 179 2.94 -4.14 -15.53
N ARG A 180 4.14 -4.60 -15.81
CA ARG A 180 5.39 -3.91 -15.43
C ARG A 180 6.35 -3.92 -16.61
N MET A 181 6.96 -2.77 -16.88
CA MET A 181 8.03 -2.66 -17.87
C MET A 181 9.37 -2.70 -17.14
N VAL A 182 10.24 -3.64 -17.50
CA VAL A 182 11.61 -3.73 -16.97
C VAL A 182 12.55 -3.84 -18.16
N ASN A 183 13.47 -2.89 -18.32
CA ASN A 183 14.46 -2.87 -19.41
C ASN A 183 13.85 -3.06 -20.82
N ASN A 184 12.69 -2.43 -21.06
CA ASN A 184 11.91 -2.51 -22.30
C ASN A 184 11.18 -3.84 -22.55
N ASP A 185 11.27 -4.79 -21.62
CA ASP A 185 10.48 -6.03 -21.63
C ASP A 185 9.23 -5.86 -20.77
N ALA A 186 8.11 -6.37 -21.26
CA ALA A 186 6.83 -6.33 -20.57
C ALA A 186 6.62 -7.60 -19.75
N TYR A 187 6.21 -7.41 -18.50
CA TYR A 187 5.89 -8.47 -17.56
C TYR A 187 4.48 -8.29 -17.05
N LEU A 188 3.78 -9.40 -16.82
CA LEU A 188 2.54 -9.44 -16.06
C LEU A 188 2.88 -9.82 -14.62
N CYS A 189 2.46 -8.99 -13.68
CA CYS A 189 2.67 -9.17 -12.25
C CYS A 189 1.37 -9.62 -11.58
N PHE A 190 1.47 -10.62 -10.71
CA PHE A 190 0.44 -11.08 -9.79
C PHE A 190 0.91 -10.77 -8.37
N ASP A 191 0.37 -9.72 -7.78
CA ASP A 191 0.75 -9.23 -6.44
C ASP A 191 -0.37 -9.50 -5.45
N VAL A 192 -0.06 -10.33 -4.45
CA VAL A 192 -0.94 -10.64 -3.33
C VAL A 192 -0.54 -9.79 -2.14
N LEU A 193 -1.51 -9.04 -1.63
CA LEU A 193 -1.38 -8.24 -0.41
C LEU A 193 -2.25 -8.81 0.71
N GLY A 194 -1.76 -8.70 1.94
CA GLY A 194 -2.44 -9.09 3.17
C GLY A 194 -2.28 -10.57 3.51
N CYS A 195 -1.22 -11.23 3.03
CA CYS A 195 -0.89 -12.61 3.37
C CYS A 195 0.44 -12.65 4.10
N ILE A 196 0.46 -13.13 5.35
CA ILE A 196 1.66 -13.15 6.18
C ILE A 196 2.51 -14.39 5.85
N ASP A 197 1.86 -15.53 5.64
CA ASP A 197 2.55 -16.81 5.45
C ASP A 197 2.01 -17.62 4.25
N LYS A 198 2.67 -18.76 4.01
CA LYS A 198 2.35 -19.66 2.91
C LYS A 198 0.97 -20.30 3.09
N ASN A 199 0.57 -20.60 4.32
CA ASN A 199 -0.68 -21.29 4.61
C ASN A 199 -1.87 -20.37 4.32
N GLU A 200 -1.77 -19.09 4.70
CA GLU A 200 -2.74 -18.06 4.35
C GLU A 200 -2.86 -17.93 2.82
N PHE A 201 -1.74 -17.86 2.10
CA PHE A 201 -1.74 -17.81 0.63
C PHE A 201 -2.47 -19.01 0.02
N GLU A 202 -2.15 -20.23 0.45
CA GLU A 202 -2.72 -21.47 -0.12
C GLU A 202 -4.21 -21.65 0.23
N SER A 203 -4.67 -21.05 1.34
CA SER A 203 -6.07 -21.03 1.76
C SER A 203 -6.96 -20.13 0.88
N LEU A 204 -6.37 -19.16 0.18
CA LEU A 204 -7.11 -18.24 -0.67
C LEU A 204 -7.60 -18.92 -1.95
N LYS A 205 -8.92 -18.82 -2.17
CA LYS A 205 -9.56 -19.31 -3.39
C LYS A 205 -9.42 -18.28 -4.51
N PHE A 206 -8.26 -18.23 -5.15
CA PHE A 206 -7.99 -17.27 -6.23
C PHE A 206 -8.96 -17.38 -7.42
N THR A 207 -9.52 -18.57 -7.68
CA THR A 207 -10.38 -18.86 -8.87
C THR A 207 -9.80 -18.24 -10.14
N ILE A 208 -8.48 -18.39 -10.28
CA ILE A 208 -7.75 -18.08 -11.49
C ILE A 208 -7.44 -19.40 -12.17
N ASP A 209 -7.70 -19.48 -13.46
CA ASP A 209 -7.20 -20.54 -14.30
C ASP A 209 -5.88 -20.07 -14.91
N LEU A 210 -4.75 -20.68 -14.51
CA LEU A 210 -3.46 -20.31 -15.08
C LEU A 210 -3.26 -20.91 -16.49
N ASP A 211 -4.04 -21.92 -16.90
CA ASP A 211 -3.87 -22.56 -18.22
C ASP A 211 -4.33 -21.62 -19.33
N GLY A 212 -5.46 -20.91 -19.13
CA GLY A 212 -5.88 -19.89 -20.09
C GLY A 212 -4.91 -18.70 -20.25
N PHE A 213 -3.96 -18.50 -19.33
CA PHE A 213 -2.86 -17.54 -19.52
C PHE A 213 -1.70 -18.10 -20.34
N ASP A 214 -1.53 -19.43 -20.39
CA ASP A 214 -0.60 -20.10 -21.28
C ASP A 214 -1.17 -20.14 -22.70
N GLU A 215 -2.44 -20.53 -22.83
CA GLU A 215 -3.17 -20.57 -24.11
C GLU A 215 -3.22 -19.20 -24.78
N ALA A 216 -3.60 -18.14 -24.05
CA ALA A 216 -3.66 -16.78 -24.61
C ALA A 216 -2.31 -16.24 -25.11
N MET A 217 -1.19 -16.73 -24.56
CA MET A 217 0.15 -16.36 -25.03
C MET A 217 0.56 -17.15 -26.27
N ASN A 218 0.24 -18.45 -26.33
CA ASN A 218 0.54 -19.30 -27.48
C ASN A 218 -0.27 -18.90 -28.71
N ASP A 219 -1.56 -18.59 -28.55
CA ASP A 219 -2.47 -18.15 -29.62
C ASP A 219 -2.05 -16.82 -30.26
N ALA A 220 -1.18 -16.05 -29.60
CA ALA A 220 -0.68 -14.78 -30.09
C ALA A 220 0.70 -14.86 -30.75
N GLU A 221 1.36 -16.02 -30.67
CA GLU A 221 2.61 -16.32 -31.38
C GLU A 221 2.36 -16.98 -32.76
N GLU A 222 1.13 -17.44 -33.02
CA GLU A 222 0.62 -17.85 -34.36
C GLU A 222 0.08 -16.66 -35.18
#